data_AF-A0A9X4R4A1-F1
#
_entry.id   AF-A0A9X4R4A1-F1
#
_cell.length_a   1.000
_cell.length_b   1.000
_cell.length_c   1.000
_cell.angle_alpha   90.00
_cell.angle_beta   90.00
_cell.angle_gamma   90.00
#
_symmetry.space_group_name_H-M   'P 1'
#
loop_
_entity.id
_entity.type
_entity.pdbx_description
1 polymer ?
#
loop_
_entity_poly.entity_id
_entity_poly.type
_entity_poly.pdbx_seq_one_letter_code
_entity_poly.pdbx_strand_id
1 'polypeptide(L)' 'MTTLTLVFNGPASQARQALGTLLRRYRSAYFVERSSNEYAVTADDVTAAELARQPQWSARPLRRS' A
#
# COMPACT_ATOMS: atom_id res chain seq x y z
N MET A 1 -11.66 -4.03 -8.11
CA MET A 1 -10.76 -2.92 -7.75
C MET A 1 -11.15 -2.47 -6.37
N THR A 2 -10.21 -2.53 -5.44
CA THR A 2 -10.40 -2.19 -4.04
C THR A 2 -9.31 -1.22 -3.59
N THR A 3 -9.64 -0.39 -2.61
CA THR A 3 -8.70 0.54 -2.00
C THR A 3 -8.38 0.06 -0.60
N LEU A 4 -7.10 -0.05 -0.29
CA LEU A 4 -6.60 -0.32 1.05
C LEU A 4 -5.65 0.80 1.49
N THR A 5 -5.57 1.02 2.78
CA THR A 5 -4.57 1.90 3.38
C THR A 5 -3.36 1.05 3.76
N LEU A 6 -2.20 1.34 3.16
CA LEU A 6 -0.91 0.77 3.52
C LEU A 6 -0.18 1.73 4.44
N VAL A 7 0.20 1.24 5.61
CA VAL A 7 1.07 1.95 6.57
C VAL A 7 2.42 1.26 6.58
N PHE A 8 3.48 2.00 6.32
CA PHE A 8 4.84 1.49 6.42
C PHE A 8 5.27 1.40 7.88
N ASN A 9 5.78 0.24 8.29
CA ASN A 9 6.15 -0.02 9.69
C ASN A 9 7.59 0.41 10.03
N GLY A 10 8.36 0.89 9.06
CA GLY A 10 9.75 1.33 9.22
C GLY A 10 9.91 2.86 9.27
N PRO A 11 11.15 3.35 9.14
CA PRO A 11 11.46 4.78 9.11
C PRO A 11 10.78 5.49 7.93
N ALA A 12 10.22 6.67 8.16
CA ALA A 12 9.48 7.41 7.15
C ALA A 12 10.29 7.83 5.92
N SER A 13 11.59 8.07 6.11
CA SER A 13 12.52 8.34 5.02
C SER A 13 12.63 7.18 4.02
N GLN A 14 12.29 5.95 4.41
CA GLN A 14 12.37 4.76 3.57
C GLN A 14 11.02 4.33 2.97
N ALA A 15 9.90 4.83 3.49
CA ALA A 15 8.56 4.40 3.13
C ALA A 15 8.28 4.52 1.62
N ARG A 16 8.61 5.67 1.03
CA ARG A 16 8.37 5.93 -0.40
C ARG A 16 9.22 5.05 -1.31
N GLN A 17 10.47 4.78 -0.94
CA GLN A 17 11.36 3.88 -1.69
C GLN A 17 10.87 2.42 -1.60
N ALA A 18 10.45 1.99 -0.41
CA ALA A 18 9.87 0.67 -0.19
C ALA A 18 8.58 0.51 -1.01
N LEU A 19 7.72 1.53 -1.05
CA LEU A 19 6.47 1.53 -1.83
C LEU A 19 6.76 1.42 -3.33
N GLY A 20 7.68 2.23 -3.85
CA GLY A 20 8.07 2.16 -5.26
C GLY A 20 8.68 0.81 -5.65
N THR A 21 9.36 0.14 -4.72
CA THR A 21 9.87 -1.23 -4.94
C THR A 21 8.76 -2.27 -4.94
N LEU A 22 7.79 -2.11 -4.04
CA LEU A 22 6.63 -2.98 -3.94
C LEU A 22 5.74 -2.89 -5.18
N LEU A 23 5.35 -1.67 -5.57
CA LEU A 23 4.43 -1.43 -6.68
C LEU A 23 5.04 -1.72 -8.06
N ARG A 24 6.37 -1.76 -8.19
CA ARG A 24 7.03 -2.24 -9.42
C ARG A 24 6.61 -3.65 -9.82
N ARG A 25 6.24 -4.50 -8.85
CA ARG A 25 5.73 -5.86 -9.09
C ARG A 25 4.25 -5.90 -9.50
N TYR A 26 3.51 -4.82 -9.25
CA TYR A 26 2.07 -4.74 -9.41
C TYR A 26 1.69 -3.52 -10.29
N ARG A 27 1.86 -3.67 -11.61
CA ARG A 27 1.76 -2.55 -12.58
C ARG A 27 0.38 -1.87 -12.66
N SER A 28 -0.66 -2.50 -12.12
CA SER A 28 -2.04 -2.00 -12.17
C SER A 28 -2.49 -1.31 -10.86
N ALA A 29 -1.56 -1.04 -9.95
CA ALA A 29 -1.85 -0.38 -8.68
C ALA A 29 -1.57 1.13 -8.73
N TYR A 30 -2.51 1.91 -8.21
CA TYR A 30 -2.39 3.36 -8.05
C TYR A 30 -2.28 3.70 -6.58
N PHE A 31 -1.53 4.75 -6.22
CA PHE A 31 -1.41 5.17 -4.83
C PHE A 31 -1.52 6.67 -4.66
N VAL A 32 -2.03 7.08 -3.49
CA VAL A 32 -2.05 8.45 -3.01
C VAL A 32 -1.38 8.48 -1.65
N GLU A 33 -0.35 9.31 -1.50
CA GLU A 33 0.31 9.55 -0.21
C GLU A 33 -0.60 10.39 0.69
N ARG A 34 -0.93 9.87 1.86
CA ARG A 34 -1.73 10.56 2.90
C ARG A 34 -0.84 11.18 3.97
N SER A 35 0.24 10.49 4.32
CA SER A 35 1.30 10.96 5.20
C SER A 35 2.61 10.27 4.83
N SER A 36 3.73 10.67 5.44
CA SER A 36 5.04 10.10 5.13
C SER A 36 5.15 8.58 5.31
N ASN A 37 4.24 7.96 6.07
CA ASN A 37 4.18 6.51 6.25
C ASN A 37 2.88 5.89 5.74
N GLU A 38 1.89 6.67 5.31
CA GLU A 38 0.55 6.17 5.00
C GLU A 38 0.18 6.46 3.56
N TYR A 39 -0.27 5.42 2.85
CA TYR A 39 -0.63 5.47 1.45
C TYR A 39 -1.98 4.80 1.23
N ALA A 40 -2.90 5.48 0.54
CA ALA A 40 -4.07 4.82 -0.01
C ALA A 40 -3.68 4.17 -1.34
N VAL A 41 -3.80 2.84 -1.43
CA VAL A 41 -3.46 2.08 -2.64
C VAL A 41 -4.72 1.44 -3.20
N THR A 42 -5.01 1.71 -4.47
CA THR A 42 -6.11 1.12 -5.23
C THR A 42 -5.56 0.13 -6.24
N ALA A 43 -5.99 -1.12 -6.16
CA ALA A 43 -5.57 -2.19 -7.05
C ALA A 43 -6.71 -3.20 -7.28
N ASP A 44 -6.50 -4.21 -8.12
CA ASP A 44 -7.39 -5.37 -8.15
C ASP A 44 -7.32 -6.18 -6.84
N ASP A 45 -8.30 -7.05 -6.63
CA ASP A 45 -8.49 -7.71 -5.33
C ASP A 45 -7.36 -8.72 -5.02
N VAL A 46 -6.75 -9.32 -6.06
CA VAL A 46 -5.60 -10.22 -5.92
C VAL A 46 -4.38 -9.43 -5.48
N THR A 47 -4.06 -8.34 -6.19
CA THR A 47 -2.98 -7.43 -5.83
C THR A 47 -3.17 -6.86 -4.43
N ALA A 48 -4.38 -6.44 -4.08
CA ALA A 48 -4.71 -5.92 -2.76
C ALA A 48 -4.46 -6.94 -1.63
N ALA A 49 -4.83 -8.20 -1.84
CA ALA A 49 -4.57 -9.29 -0.91
C ALA A 49 -3.06 -9.56 -0.75
N GLU A 50 -2.29 -9.49 -1.84
CA GLU A 50 -0.84 -9.65 -1.82
C GLU A 50 -0.12 -8.48 -1.13
N LEU A 51 -0.58 -7.25 -1.36
CA LEU A 51 -0.09 -6.06 -0.65
C LEU A 51 -0.34 -6.14 0.86
N ALA A 52 -1.49 -6.72 1.26
CA ALA A 52 -1.83 -6.89 2.66
C ALA A 52 -0.96 -7.92 3.40
N ARG A 53 -0.23 -8.77 2.67
CA ARG A 53 0.67 -9.79 3.24
C ARG A 53 2.13 -9.32 3.36
N GLN A 54 2.44 -8.10 2.95
CA GLN A 54 3.81 -7.63 2.94
C GLN A 54 4.31 -7.35 4.36
N PRO A 55 5.41 -7.97 4.82
CA PRO A 55 5.81 -7.94 6.24
C PRO A 55 6.20 -6.55 6.74
N GLN A 56 6.66 -5.66 5.85
CA GLN A 56 7.02 -4.28 6.21
C GLN A 56 5.82 -3.32 6.22
N TRP A 57 4.62 -3.81 5.91
CA TRP A 57 3.43 -3.00 5.69
C TRP A 57 2.26 -3.51 6.51
N SER A 58 1.54 -2.59 7.14
CA SER A 58 0.23 -2.87 7.73
C SER A 58 -0.86 -2.40 6.78
N ALA A 59 -1.71 -3.32 6.34
CA ALA A 59 -2.85 -3.00 5.48
C ALA A 59 -4.13 -2.86 6.31
N ARG A 60 -4.90 -1.82 6.03
CA ARG A 60 -6.26 -1.62 6.54
C ARG A 60 -7.21 -1.53 5.36
N PRO A 61 -8.22 -2.42 5.24
CA PRO A 61 -9.23 -2.26 4.21
C PRO A 61 -9.97 -0.95 4.43
N LEU A 62 -10.22 -0.20 3.35
CA LEU A 62 -11.08 0.97 3.41
C LEU A 62 -12.52 0.50 3.62
N ARG A 63 -12.97 0.42 4.87
CA ARG A 63 -14.37 0.13 5.19
C ARG A 63 -15.22 1.29 4.67
N ARG A 64 -15.97 1.06 3.60
CA ARG A 64 -17.07 1.96 3.20
C ARG A 64 -18.20 1.74 4.21
N SER A 65 -18.40 2.70 5.11
CA SER A 65 -19.59 2.78 5.96
C SER A 65 -20.82 3.17 5.15
#